data_AF-A0A7Y6YYY5-F1
#
_entry.id   AF-A0A7Y6YYY5-F1
#
_cell.length_a   1.000
_cell.length_b   1.000
_cell.length_c   1.000
_cell.angle_alpha   90.00
_cell.angle_beta   90.00
_cell.angle_gamma   90.00
#
_symmetry.space_group_name_H-M   'P 1'
#
loop_
_entity.id
_entity.type
_entity.pdbx_description
1 polymer ?
#
loop_
_entity_poly.entity_id
_entity_poly.type
_entity_poly.pdbx_seq_one_letter_code
_entity_poly.pdbx_strand_id
1 'polypeptide(L)'
;MGRKEARFCIKTTHPELIDLLREFEGQNILEIYNQIAPKMIPYSPVRVVETALGRLEIASKIPMPDEKTTPGSHTHFLPDHIMTERTMPAGMEIPNHYLAGAIFYPHPEET
;
A
#
# COMPACT_ATOMS: atom_id res chain seq x y z
N MET A 1 1.81 3.21 -9.61
CA MET A 1 3.09 2.47 -9.72
C MET A 1 2.86 1.29 -10.66
N GLY A 2 3.40 1.35 -11.89
CA GLY A 2 3.19 0.32 -12.92
C GLY A 2 3.92 -0.99 -12.65
N ARG A 3 3.69 -1.59 -11.47
CA ARG A 3 4.31 -2.83 -11.02
C ARG A 3 3.56 -4.01 -11.63
N LYS A 4 4.29 -5.01 -12.13
CA LYS A 4 3.71 -6.21 -12.77
C LYS A 4 3.23 -7.23 -11.74
N GLU A 5 3.83 -7.16 -10.56
CA GLU A 5 3.70 -8.09 -9.44
C GLU A 5 2.40 -7.87 -8.67
N ALA A 6 2.03 -6.60 -8.49
CA ALA A 6 0.87 -6.19 -7.71
C ALA A 6 0.36 -4.82 -8.10
N ARG A 7 -0.95 -4.62 -7.97
CA ARG A 7 -1.62 -3.32 -8.01
C ARG A 7 -1.86 -2.84 -6.58
N PHE A 8 -1.44 -1.61 -6.30
CA PHE A 8 -1.72 -0.93 -5.05
C PHE A 8 -2.88 0.03 -5.27
N CYS A 9 -3.95 -0.15 -4.52
CA CYS A 9 -5.18 0.62 -4.67
C CYS A 9 -5.66 1.14 -3.31
N ILE A 10 -6.55 2.14 -3.37
CA ILE A 10 -7.23 2.70 -2.21
C ILE A 10 -8.72 2.43 -2.39
N LYS A 11 -9.36 1.90 -1.34
CA LYS A 11 -10.80 1.74 -1.25
C LYS A 11 -11.32 2.71 -0.19
N THR A 12 -12.15 3.65 -0.63
CA THR A 12 -12.74 4.68 0.23
C THR A 12 -14.13 5.06 -0.27
N THR A 13 -15.00 5.47 0.65
CA THR A 13 -16.30 6.09 0.36
C THR A 13 -16.31 7.58 0.70
N HIS A 14 -15.18 8.15 1.15
CA HIS A 14 -15.06 9.57 1.47
C HIS A 14 -14.96 10.39 0.18
N PRO A 15 -15.94 11.25 -0.13
CA PRO A 15 -15.95 12.01 -1.39
C PRO A 15 -14.75 12.94 -1.50
N GLU A 16 -14.37 13.61 -0.41
CA GLU A 16 -13.20 14.50 -0.35
C GLU A 16 -11.89 13.79 -0.71
N LEU A 17 -11.70 12.55 -0.22
CA LEU A 17 -10.52 11.76 -0.57
C LEU A 17 -10.58 11.30 -2.02
N ILE A 18 -11.75 10.96 -2.55
CA ILE A 18 -11.91 10.59 -3.97
C ILE A 18 -11.54 11.76 -4.87
N ASP A 19 -12.01 12.96 -4.56
CA ASP A 19 -11.73 14.17 -5.34
C ASP A 19 -10.23 14.53 -5.28
N LEU A 20 -9.62 14.43 -4.08
CA LEU A 20 -8.18 14.57 -3.92
C LEU A 20 -7.41 13.55 -4.78
N LEU A 21 -7.78 12.26 -4.75
CA LEU A 21 -7.08 11.24 -5.54
C LEU A 21 -7.20 11.49 -7.05
N ARG A 22 -8.33 12.03 -7.51
CA ARG A 22 -8.56 12.40 -8.91
C ARG A 22 -7.74 13.60 -9.36
N GLU A 23 -7.51 14.59 -8.49
CA GLU A 23 -6.65 15.75 -8.78
C GLU A 23 -5.24 15.33 -9.21
N PHE A 24 -4.75 14.22 -8.65
CA PHE A 24 -3.41 13.70 -8.89
C PHE A 24 -3.37 12.54 -9.91
N GLU A 25 -4.48 12.24 -10.59
CA GLU A 25 -4.54 11.15 -11.57
C GLU A 25 -3.54 11.38 -12.72
N GLY A 26 -2.82 10.32 -13.11
CA GLY A 26 -1.82 10.37 -14.18
C GLY A 26 -0.47 10.99 -13.79
N GLN A 27 -0.35 11.60 -12.62
CA GLN A 27 0.91 12.20 -12.16
C GLN A 27 1.88 11.15 -11.60
N ASN A 28 3.18 11.44 -11.66
CA ASN A 28 4.19 10.54 -11.11
C ASN A 28 4.18 10.60 -9.57
N ILE A 29 3.99 9.45 -8.92
CA ILE A 29 3.92 9.34 -7.47
C ILE A 29 5.15 9.93 -6.75
N LEU A 30 6.34 9.88 -7.36
CA LEU A 30 7.57 10.44 -6.79
C LEU A 30 7.50 11.97 -6.69
N GLU A 31 6.79 12.63 -7.61
CA GLU A 31 6.65 14.09 -7.65
C GLU A 31 5.57 14.58 -6.67
N ILE A 32 4.52 13.78 -6.49
CA ILE A 32 3.34 14.17 -5.71
C ILE A 32 3.32 13.58 -4.29
N TYR A 33 4.27 12.69 -3.95
CA TYR A 33 4.26 11.95 -2.67
C TYR A 33 4.05 12.86 -1.46
N ASN A 34 4.82 13.95 -1.36
CA ASN A 34 4.76 14.87 -0.23
C ASN A 34 3.43 15.65 -0.14
N GLN A 35 2.69 15.75 -1.24
CA GLN A 35 1.41 16.44 -1.31
C GLN A 35 0.25 15.51 -0.94
N ILE A 36 0.32 14.24 -1.39
CA ILE A 36 -0.76 13.26 -1.23
C ILE A 36 -0.67 12.48 0.09
N ALA A 37 0.53 12.03 0.49
CA ALA A 37 0.69 11.10 1.62
C ALA A 37 0.15 11.67 2.95
N PRO A 38 0.47 12.91 3.36
CA PRO A 38 -0.04 13.46 4.62
C PRO A 38 -1.57 13.62 4.62
N LYS A 39 -2.15 13.95 3.46
CA LYS A 39 -3.60 14.16 3.31
C LYS A 39 -4.41 12.86 3.41
N MET A 40 -3.79 11.70 3.20
CA MET A 40 -4.47 10.40 3.34
C MET A 40 -4.55 9.91 4.79
N ILE A 41 -3.63 10.33 5.67
CA ILE A 41 -3.54 9.83 7.05
C ILE A 41 -4.85 10.02 7.84
N PRO A 42 -5.51 11.19 7.81
CA PRO A 42 -6.75 11.41 8.55
C PRO A 42 -7.90 10.50 8.12
N TYR A 43 -7.93 10.09 6.85
CA TYR A 43 -8.96 9.19 6.33
C TYR A 43 -8.64 7.72 6.62
N SER A 44 -7.36 7.37 6.83
CA SER A 44 -6.87 6.00 7.02
C SER A 44 -7.60 4.97 6.13
N PRO A 45 -7.64 5.18 4.81
CA PRO A 45 -8.50 4.40 3.94
C PRO A 45 -8.03 2.94 3.87
N VAL A 46 -8.92 2.06 3.44
CA VAL A 46 -8.56 0.67 3.18
C VAL A 46 -7.52 0.66 2.04
N ARG A 47 -6.33 0.14 2.36
CA ARG A 47 -5.27 -0.04 1.36
C ARG A 47 -5.41 -1.44 0.80
N VAL A 48 -5.41 -1.56 -0.50
CA VAL A 48 -5.66 -2.82 -1.20
C VAL A 48 -4.40 -3.19 -1.97
N VAL A 49 -3.97 -4.44 -1.81
CA VAL A 49 -2.92 -5.04 -2.64
C VAL A 49 -3.55 -6.17 -3.44
N GLU A 50 -3.56 -6.04 -4.77
CA GLU A 50 -4.12 -7.04 -5.67
C GLU A 50 -3.05 -7.64 -6.55
N THR A 51 -3.14 -8.94 -6.80
CA THR A 51 -2.18 -9.71 -7.60
C THR A 51 -2.90 -10.76 -8.44
N ALA A 52 -2.15 -11.61 -9.14
CA ALA A 52 -2.70 -12.75 -9.86
C ALA A 52 -3.34 -13.81 -8.95
N LEU A 53 -2.90 -13.96 -7.69
CA LEU A 53 -3.40 -15.03 -6.81
C LEU A 53 -4.46 -14.56 -5.80
N GLY A 54 -4.55 -13.26 -5.54
CA GLY A 54 -5.48 -12.79 -4.54
C GLY A 54 -5.45 -11.29 -4.30
N ARG A 55 -6.30 -10.90 -3.35
CA ARG A 55 -6.53 -9.52 -2.92
C ARG A 55 -6.44 -9.45 -1.40
N LEU A 56 -5.58 -8.56 -0.91
CA LEU A 56 -5.48 -8.20 0.50
C LEU A 56 -6.12 -6.83 0.72
N GLU A 57 -7.00 -6.73 1.71
CA GLU A 57 -7.56 -5.45 2.18
C GLU A 57 -7.03 -5.15 3.58
N ILE A 58 -6.24 -4.08 3.70
CA ILE A 58 -5.64 -3.67 4.96
C ILE A 58 -6.42 -2.46 5.48
N ALA A 59 -7.27 -2.68 6.49
CA ALA A 59 -8.12 -1.65 7.11
C ALA A 59 -7.54 -1.04 8.41
N SER A 60 -6.35 -1.48 8.85
CA SER A 60 -5.69 -0.93 10.04
C SER A 60 -5.41 0.57 9.91
N LYS A 61 -5.59 1.33 11.00
CA LYS A 61 -5.32 2.78 11.05
C LYS A 61 -3.89 3.07 10.60
N ILE A 62 -3.70 4.15 9.84
CA ILE A 62 -2.36 4.68 9.56
C ILE A 62 -1.91 5.45 10.82
N PRO A 63 -0.84 5.03 11.49
CA PRO A 63 -0.40 5.72 12.70
C PRO A 63 0.07 7.14 12.37
N MET A 64 -0.22 8.09 13.26
CA MET A 64 0.47 9.38 13.25
C MET A 64 1.97 9.16 13.58
N PRO A 65 2.87 10.11 13.26
CA PRO A 65 4.32 9.93 13.44
C PRO A 65 4.74 9.45 14.84
N ASP A 66 4.00 9.82 15.89
CA ASP A 66 4.29 9.45 17.28
C ASP A 66 3.43 8.28 17.81
N GLU A 67 2.55 7.72 16.98
CA GLU A 67 1.72 6.57 17.33
C GLU A 67 2.39 5.25 16.96
N LYS A 68 2.15 4.20 17.76
CA LYS A 68 2.61 2.85 17.43
C LYS A 68 1.70 2.23 16.36
N THR A 69 2.31 1.52 15.42
CA THR A 69 1.58 0.67 14.47
C THR A 69 0.80 -0.40 15.22
N THR A 70 -0.46 -0.59 14.82
CA THR A 70 -1.31 -1.65 15.37
C THR A 70 -0.76 -3.02 15.01
N PRO A 71 -0.79 -4.02 15.92
CA PRO A 71 -0.46 -5.39 15.56
C PRO A 71 -1.31 -5.89 14.40
N GLY A 72 -0.73 -6.73 13.53
CA GLY A 72 -1.39 -7.28 12.35
C GLY A 72 -0.93 -6.64 11.04
N SER A 73 -1.68 -6.88 9.96
CA SER A 73 -1.33 -6.43 8.62
C SER A 73 -1.29 -4.89 8.54
N HIS A 74 -0.20 -4.37 7.98
CA HIS A 74 -0.01 -2.95 7.70
C HIS A 74 0.82 -2.79 6.42
N THR A 75 0.81 -1.58 5.85
CA THR A 75 1.55 -1.25 4.64
C THR A 75 2.59 -0.17 4.93
N HIS A 76 3.78 -0.27 4.33
CA HIS A 76 4.77 0.81 4.36
C HIS A 76 4.66 1.68 3.12
N PHE A 77 4.16 2.91 3.30
CA PHE A 77 4.11 3.94 2.27
C PHE A 77 5.00 5.10 2.72
N LEU A 78 6.32 4.84 2.81
CA LEU A 78 7.34 5.78 3.28
C LEU A 78 8.15 6.34 2.11
N PRO A 79 8.57 7.62 2.13
CA PRO A 79 9.20 8.25 0.98
C PRO A 79 10.43 7.46 0.50
N ASP A 80 11.30 7.05 1.43
CA ASP A 80 12.53 6.32 1.12
C ASP A 80 12.27 5.00 0.42
N HIS A 81 11.18 4.30 0.76
CA HIS A 81 10.80 3.05 0.10
C HIS A 81 10.28 3.31 -1.32
N ILE A 82 9.49 4.36 -1.49
CA ILE A 82 8.91 4.75 -2.79
C ILE A 82 10.03 5.18 -3.75
N MET A 83 11.01 5.94 -3.27
CA MET A 83 12.17 6.39 -4.05
C MET A 83 13.08 5.25 -4.50
N THR A 84 13.08 4.09 -3.84
CA THR A 84 13.85 2.93 -4.33
C THR A 84 13.27 2.34 -5.62
N GLU A 85 11.99 2.61 -5.90
CA GLU A 85 11.18 2.00 -6.97
C GLU A 85 11.10 0.45 -6.92
N ARG A 86 11.72 -0.19 -5.92
CA ARG A 86 11.75 -1.63 -5.79
C ARG A 86 10.38 -2.17 -5.41
N THR A 87 10.06 -3.34 -5.96
CA THR A 87 8.86 -4.13 -5.62
C THR A 87 9.06 -4.92 -4.33
N MET A 88 10.31 -5.23 -3.99
CA MET A 88 10.73 -5.99 -2.81
C MET A 88 11.88 -5.28 -2.09
N PRO A 89 12.04 -5.47 -0.77
CA PRO A 89 13.23 -5.01 -0.06
C PRO A 89 14.52 -5.53 -0.71
N ALA A 90 15.59 -4.74 -0.60
CA ALA A 90 16.91 -5.15 -1.09
C ALA A 90 17.38 -6.45 -0.43
N GLY A 91 17.81 -7.42 -1.23
CA GLY A 91 18.26 -8.73 -0.73
C GLY A 91 17.11 -9.70 -0.41
N MET A 92 15.86 -9.32 -0.70
CA MET A 92 14.67 -10.18 -0.60
C MET A 92 14.03 -10.39 -1.98
N GLU A 93 14.84 -10.40 -3.04
CA GLU A 93 14.35 -10.68 -4.38
C GLU A 93 13.82 -12.12 -4.47
N ILE A 94 12.57 -12.26 -4.91
CA ILE A 94 11.94 -13.55 -5.12
C ILE A 94 12.22 -14.00 -6.56
N PRO A 95 12.66 -15.25 -6.80
CA PRO A 95 12.77 -15.76 -8.17
C PRO A 95 11.44 -15.65 -8.91
N ASN A 96 11.47 -15.26 -10.19
CA ASN A 96 10.26 -14.92 -10.96
C ASN A 96 9.13 -15.96 -10.89
N HIS A 97 9.46 -17.25 -10.78
CA HIS A 97 8.49 -18.35 -10.72
C HIS A 97 7.76 -18.48 -9.37
N TYR A 98 8.27 -17.87 -8.30
CA TYR A 98 7.64 -17.86 -6.97
C TYR A 98 6.81 -16.60 -6.71
N LEU A 99 6.87 -15.60 -7.59
CA LEU A 99 6.22 -14.31 -7.40
C LEU A 99 4.71 -14.43 -7.13
N ALA A 100 4.03 -15.33 -7.84
CA ALA A 100 2.61 -15.56 -7.66
C ALA A 100 2.29 -15.97 -6.21
N GLY A 101 3.06 -16.89 -5.62
CA GLY A 101 2.81 -17.46 -4.29
C GLY A 101 3.26 -16.60 -3.10
N ALA A 102 4.08 -15.57 -3.31
CA ALA A 102 4.81 -14.88 -2.25
C ALA A 102 3.98 -13.92 -1.37
N ILE A 103 2.67 -13.86 -1.59
CA ILE A 103 1.74 -12.90 -0.98
C ILE A 103 0.48 -13.57 -0.42
N PHE A 104 0.44 -14.89 -0.41
CA PHE A 104 -0.58 -15.63 0.31
C PHE A 104 -0.16 -15.76 1.77
N TYR A 105 -0.80 -14.99 2.66
CA TYR A 105 -0.62 -15.12 4.11
C TYR A 105 -1.94 -15.65 4.70
N PRO A 106 -2.07 -16.96 4.95
CA PRO A 106 -3.25 -17.48 5.64
C PRO A 106 -3.30 -16.89 7.05
N HIS A 107 -4.49 -16.44 7.46
CA HIS A 107 -4.71 -15.96 8.82
C HIS A 107 -4.46 -17.11 9.81
N PRO A 108 -3.77 -16.91 10.95
CA PRO A 108 -3.77 -17.91 12.01
C PRO A 108 -5.22 -18.12 12.48
N GLU A 109 -5.64 -19.38 12.65
CA GLU A 109 -6.95 -19.69 13.25
C GLU A 109 -6.99 -19.06 14.66
N GLU A 110 -8.05 -18.31 14.94
CA GLU A 110 -8.35 -17.89 16.31
C GLU A 110 -8.81 -19.13 17.08
N THR A 111 -7.96 -19.63 17.98
CA THR A 111 -8.28 -20.68 18.97
C THR A 111 -9.19 -20.18 20.07
#